data_AF-A0A830D9L0-F1
#
_entry.id   AF-A0A830D9L0-F1
#
_cell.length_a   1.000
_cell.length_b   1.000
_cell.length_c   1.000
_cell.angle_alpha   90.00
_cell.angle_beta   90.00
_cell.angle_gamma   90.00
#
_symmetry.space_group_name_H-M   'P 1'
#
loop_
_entity.id
_entity.type
_entity.pdbx_description
1 polymer ?
#
loop_
_entity_poly.entity_id
_entity_poly.type
_entity_poly.pdbx_seq_one_letter_code
_entity_poly.pdbx_strand_id
1 'polypeptide(L)'
;MEDQEWRYLNALLSRKPNAEQILDTCIRALRDVEKKVRNFYTETINIGNDDFIEILLVDGCFIIELFLEFSIKSLRRKDDPFLSSNDTIQRLRCDLILFENQIPFFVLEQIFHLVPIPKQCQISLFELALCFFRKLIPGDHSQFNIDIFAPQTHHLLDLGILNICCG
;
A
#
# COMPACT_ATOMS: atom_id res chain seq x y z
N MET A 1 -4.60 12.16 9.94
CA MET A 1 -4.05 10.96 9.27
C MET A 1 -3.58 11.40 7.88
N GLU A 2 -4.48 12.05 7.14
CA GLU A 2 -4.25 12.80 5.89
C GLU A 2 -2.92 13.58 5.82
N ASP A 3 -2.63 14.51 6.75
CA ASP A 3 -1.36 15.26 6.72
C ASP A 3 -0.11 14.35 6.71
N GLN A 4 -0.20 13.19 7.34
CA GLN A 4 0.90 12.24 7.35
C GLN A 4 0.98 11.49 6.03
N GLU A 5 -0.14 11.10 5.42
CA GLU A 5 -0.17 10.44 4.11
C GLU A 5 0.46 11.32 3.03
N TRP A 6 0.16 12.62 3.03
CA TRP A 6 0.83 13.60 2.18
C TRP A 6 2.35 13.69 2.42
N ARG A 7 2.79 13.58 3.68
CA ARG A 7 4.23 13.52 3.98
C ARG A 7 4.89 12.28 3.39
N TYR A 8 4.21 11.13 3.44
CA TYR A 8 4.70 9.89 2.84
C TYR A 8 4.75 9.97 1.31
N LEU A 9 3.70 10.49 0.67
CA LEU A 9 3.68 10.75 -0.78
C LEU A 9 4.86 11.64 -1.19
N ASN A 10 5.08 12.75 -0.48
CA ASN A 10 6.20 13.66 -0.75
C ASN A 10 7.56 12.97 -0.55
N ALA A 11 7.72 12.17 0.52
CA ALA A 11 8.94 11.41 0.76
C ALA A 11 9.23 10.41 -0.36
N LEU A 12 8.19 9.74 -0.86
CA LEU A 12 8.28 8.81 -1.98
C LEU A 12 8.70 9.53 -3.27
N LEU A 13 7.94 10.53 -3.72
CA LEU A 13 8.17 11.19 -5.01
C LEU A 13 9.47 12.01 -5.06
N SER A 14 9.88 12.62 -3.94
CA SER A 14 11.09 13.45 -3.87
C SER A 14 12.41 12.68 -4.06
N ARG A 15 12.38 11.34 -4.13
CA ARG A 15 13.55 10.51 -4.47
C ARG A 15 14.08 10.75 -5.88
N LYS A 16 13.28 11.37 -6.75
CA LYS A 16 13.67 11.75 -8.11
C LYS A 16 13.36 13.22 -8.37
N PRO A 17 14.15 13.90 -9.21
CA PRO A 17 13.95 15.32 -9.51
C PRO A 17 12.71 15.60 -10.38
N ASN A 18 12.08 14.56 -10.97
CA ASN A 18 10.94 14.67 -11.87
C ASN A 18 9.61 14.29 -11.18
N ALA A 19 9.45 14.64 -9.90
CA ALA A 19 8.28 14.30 -9.10
C ALA A 19 6.95 14.68 -9.77
N GLU A 20 6.86 15.87 -10.38
CA GLU A 20 5.64 16.33 -11.09
C GLU A 20 5.27 15.43 -12.27
N GLN A 21 6.25 14.97 -13.06
CA GLN A 21 6.00 14.07 -14.19
C GLN A 21 5.57 12.68 -13.74
N ILE A 22 6.14 12.19 -12.63
CA ILE A 22 5.75 10.92 -12.02
C ILE A 22 4.32 11.02 -11.51
N LEU A 23 3.99 12.12 -10.82
CA LEU A 23 2.66 12.42 -10.32
C LEU A 23 1.62 12.42 -11.45
N ASP A 24 1.87 13.18 -12.52
CA ASP A 24 0.99 13.23 -13.70
C ASP A 24 0.82 11.85 -14.37
N THR A 25 1.88 11.04 -14.40
CA THR A 25 1.82 9.68 -14.94
C THR A 25 0.96 8.76 -14.05
N CYS A 26 1.07 8.88 -12.73
CA CYS A 26 0.23 8.14 -11.79
C CYS A 26 -1.25 8.54 -11.93
N ILE A 27 -1.54 9.85 -11.99
CA ILE A 27 -2.91 10.36 -12.16
C ILE A 27 -3.55 9.82 -13.44
N ARG A 28 -2.82 9.85 -14.57
CA ARG A 28 -3.30 9.29 -15.84
C ARG A 28 -3.57 7.79 -15.74
N ALA A 29 -2.62 7.04 -15.18
CA ALA A 29 -2.75 5.59 -15.02
C ALA A 29 -3.96 5.21 -14.13
N LEU A 30 -4.22 5.98 -13.07
CA LEU A 30 -5.36 5.78 -12.18
C LEU A 30 -6.69 6.14 -12.84
N ARG A 31 -6.73 7.21 -13.64
CA ARG A 31 -7.92 7.58 -14.44
C ARG A 31 -8.32 6.48 -15.42
N ASP A 32 -7.34 5.81 -16.03
CA ASP A 32 -7.60 4.71 -16.97
C ASP A 32 -8.27 3.50 -16.30
N VAL A 33 -8.00 3.28 -15.01
CA VAL A 33 -8.58 2.17 -14.24
C VAL A 33 -9.74 2.59 -13.32
N GLU A 34 -10.05 3.89 -13.22
CA GLU A 34 -10.99 4.45 -12.24
C GLU A 34 -12.31 3.68 -12.20
N LYS A 35 -12.94 3.49 -13.37
CA LYS A 35 -14.22 2.76 -13.48
C LYS A 35 -14.11 1.32 -12.99
N LYS A 36 -12.99 0.65 -13.27
CA LYS A 36 -12.73 -0.70 -12.78
C LYS A 36 -12.60 -0.68 -11.26
N VAL A 37 -11.84 0.26 -10.70
CA VAL A 37 -11.63 0.40 -9.24
C VAL A 37 -12.95 0.67 -8.53
N ARG A 38 -13.79 1.59 -9.04
CA ARG A 38 -15.11 1.87 -8.45
C ARG A 38 -16.01 0.64 -8.39
N ASN A 39 -15.88 -0.30 -9.33
CA ASN A 39 -16.64 -1.56 -9.32
C ASN A 39 -16.17 -2.57 -8.25
N PHE A 40 -15.04 -2.33 -7.57
CA PHE A 40 -14.64 -3.16 -6.42
C PHE A 40 -15.43 -2.80 -5.16
N TYR A 41 -16.09 -1.65 -5.13
CA TYR A 41 -16.92 -1.22 -4.00
C TYR A 41 -18.37 -1.58 -4.28
N THR A 42 -19.03 -2.24 -3.32
CA THR A 42 -20.44 -2.63 -3.43
C THR A 42 -21.38 -1.43 -3.36
N GLU A 43 -20.96 -0.37 -2.69
CA GLU A 43 -21.70 0.87 -2.55
C GLU A 43 -21.28 1.88 -3.61
N THR A 44 -22.24 2.68 -4.07
CA THR A 44 -21.95 3.77 -4.99
C THR A 44 -21.11 4.82 -4.30
N ILE A 45 -19.85 4.96 -4.72
CA ILE A 45 -18.96 6.02 -4.26
C ILE A 45 -19.44 7.35 -4.86
N ASN A 46 -20.11 8.16 -4.05
CA ASN A 46 -20.59 9.49 -4.42
C ASN A 46 -19.51 10.57 -4.21
N ILE A 47 -18.31 10.31 -4.73
CA ILE A 47 -17.14 11.20 -4.69
C ILE A 47 -16.80 11.58 -6.13
N GLY A 48 -16.42 12.84 -6.35
CA GLY A 48 -15.99 13.34 -7.66
C GLY A 48 -14.84 12.53 -8.25
N ASN A 49 -14.68 12.56 -9.57
CA ASN A 49 -13.62 11.78 -10.22
C ASN A 49 -12.23 12.20 -9.75
N ASP A 50 -11.95 13.51 -9.72
CA ASP A 50 -10.64 14.01 -9.31
C ASP A 50 -10.35 13.71 -7.83
N ASP A 51 -11.32 13.94 -6.94
CA ASP A 51 -11.19 13.62 -5.52
C ASP A 51 -10.94 12.11 -5.29
N PHE A 52 -11.60 11.25 -6.07
CA PHE A 52 -11.41 9.80 -5.96
C PHE A 52 -10.02 9.37 -6.42
N ILE A 53 -9.51 9.98 -7.50
CA ILE A 53 -8.14 9.73 -7.97
C ILE A 53 -7.11 10.23 -6.94
N GLU A 54 -7.36 11.38 -6.33
CA GLU A 54 -6.52 11.92 -5.26
C GLU A 54 -6.43 10.94 -4.07
N ILE A 55 -7.58 10.42 -3.60
CA ILE A 55 -7.63 9.42 -2.52
C ILE A 55 -6.80 8.19 -2.89
N LEU A 56 -7.05 7.57 -4.06
CA LEU A 56 -6.30 6.37 -4.49
C LEU A 56 -4.79 6.61 -4.56
N LEU A 57 -4.40 7.79 -5.04
CA LEU A 57 -3.00 8.15 -5.20
C LEU A 57 -2.31 8.39 -3.86
N VAL A 58 -2.91 9.21 -2.99
CA VAL A 58 -2.37 9.60 -1.69
C VAL A 58 -2.23 8.37 -0.80
N ASP A 59 -3.31 7.61 -0.65
CA ASP A 59 -3.35 6.41 0.18
C ASP A 59 -2.44 5.32 -0.40
N GLY A 60 -2.45 5.14 -1.73
CA GLY A 60 -1.59 4.18 -2.40
C GLY A 60 -0.10 4.47 -2.20
N CYS A 61 0.30 5.75 -2.33
CA CYS A 61 1.67 6.18 -2.08
C CYS A 61 2.04 6.06 -0.60
N PHE A 62 1.11 6.37 0.31
CA PHE A 62 1.29 6.17 1.74
C PHE A 62 1.60 4.71 2.08
N ILE A 63 0.77 3.78 1.60
CA ILE A 63 0.92 2.34 1.84
C ILE A 63 2.27 1.83 1.29
N ILE A 64 2.61 2.20 0.06
CA ILE A 64 3.87 1.79 -0.58
C ILE A 64 5.06 2.30 0.22
N GLU A 65 5.06 3.59 0.57
CA GLU A 65 6.15 4.21 1.31
C GLU A 65 6.28 3.64 2.73
N LEU A 66 5.15 3.36 3.39
CA LEU A 66 5.10 2.69 4.69
C LEU A 66 5.76 1.31 4.62
N PHE A 67 5.47 0.50 3.61
CA PHE A 67 6.09 -0.81 3.49
C PHE A 67 7.59 -0.73 3.19
N LEU A 68 8.01 0.26 2.38
CA LEU A 68 9.42 0.53 2.10
C LEU A 68 10.18 0.96 3.36
N GLU A 69 9.66 1.92 4.13
CA GLU A 69 10.28 2.38 5.38
C GLU A 69 10.33 1.28 6.45
N PHE A 70 9.29 0.44 6.53
CA PHE A 70 9.25 -0.69 7.45
C PHE A 70 10.34 -1.72 7.11
N SER A 71 10.52 -2.02 5.82
CA SER A 71 11.42 -3.08 5.35
C SER A 71 12.87 -2.62 5.21
N ILE A 72 13.10 -1.34 4.89
CA ILE A 72 14.42 -0.77 4.61
C ILE A 72 14.73 0.29 5.66
N LYS A 73 15.44 -0.13 6.72
CA LYS A 73 15.75 0.73 7.90
C LYS A 73 16.41 2.06 7.56
N SER A 74 17.17 2.15 6.46
CA SER A 74 17.84 3.40 6.04
C SER A 74 16.89 4.44 5.47
N LEU A 75 15.65 4.07 5.11
CA LEU A 75 14.62 4.99 4.64
C LEU A 75 13.77 5.55 5.79
N ARG A 76 13.77 4.85 6.93
CA ARG A 76 12.91 5.17 8.07
C ARG A 76 13.20 6.56 8.61
N ARG A 77 12.17 7.39 8.69
CA ARG A 77 12.27 8.72 9.32
C ARG A 77 12.38 8.57 10.84
N LYS A 78 13.26 9.37 11.47
CA LYS A 78 13.53 9.30 12.92
C LYS A 78 12.28 9.60 13.76
N ASP A 79 11.45 10.53 13.30
CA ASP A 79 10.25 11.00 13.99
C ASP A 79 8.97 10.51 13.31
N ASP A 80 9.01 9.30 12.74
CA ASP A 80 7.83 8.72 12.10
C ASP A 80 6.81 8.27 13.16
N PRO A 81 5.60 8.86 13.19
CA PRO A 81 4.61 8.53 14.21
C PRO A 81 4.06 7.12 14.05
N PHE A 82 3.95 6.60 12.83
CA PHE A 82 3.33 5.32 12.49
C PHE A 82 4.26 4.13 12.75
N LEU A 83 5.56 4.34 12.56
CA LEU A 83 6.58 3.34 12.87
C LEU A 83 7.20 3.54 14.25
N SER A 84 6.72 4.45 15.09
CA SER A 84 7.33 4.80 16.39
C SER A 84 7.48 3.64 17.39
N SER A 85 6.52 2.71 17.45
CA SER A 85 6.50 1.60 18.41
C SER A 85 5.82 0.35 17.86
N ASN A 86 6.06 -0.82 18.47
CA ASN A 86 5.38 -2.06 18.08
C ASN A 86 3.86 -1.96 18.20
N ASP A 87 3.35 -1.30 19.25
CA ASP A 87 1.91 -1.14 19.47
C ASP A 87 1.27 -0.22 18.43
N THR A 88 1.97 0.84 18.04
CA THR A 88 1.54 1.72 16.94
C THR A 88 1.48 0.95 15.63
N ILE A 89 2.53 0.19 15.29
CA ILE A 89 2.58 -0.62 14.07
C ILE A 89 1.44 -1.66 14.09
N GLN A 90 1.14 -2.25 15.25
CA GLN A 90 0.06 -3.22 15.37
C GLN A 90 -1.32 -2.60 15.15
N ARG A 91 -1.58 -1.40 15.69
CA ARG A 91 -2.81 -0.66 15.42
C ARG A 91 -2.94 -0.34 13.93
N LEU A 92 -1.87 0.21 13.34
CA LEU A 92 -1.85 0.56 11.92
C LEU A 92 -2.10 -0.65 11.01
N ARG A 93 -1.54 -1.82 11.34
CA ARG A 93 -1.84 -3.07 10.66
C ARG A 93 -3.32 -3.42 10.68
N CYS A 94 -3.95 -3.33 11.85
CA CYS A 94 -5.38 -3.57 11.99
C CYS A 94 -6.19 -2.56 11.16
N ASP A 95 -5.81 -1.28 11.21
CA ASP A 95 -6.49 -0.21 10.47
C ASP A 95 -6.42 -0.46 8.94
N LEU A 96 -5.26 -0.85 8.42
CA LEU A 96 -5.05 -1.11 6.98
C LEU A 96 -5.78 -2.34 6.43
N ILE A 97 -6.23 -3.27 7.29
CA ILE A 97 -7.02 -4.45 6.87
C ILE A 97 -8.52 -4.25 7.10
N LEU A 98 -8.95 -3.11 7.65
CA LEU A 98 -10.37 -2.77 7.71
C LEU A 98 -10.93 -2.63 6.30
N PHE A 99 -12.15 -3.13 6.10
CA PHE A 99 -12.83 -3.12 4.80
C PHE A 99 -12.97 -1.69 4.25
N GLU A 100 -13.25 -0.71 5.12
CA GLU A 100 -13.41 0.70 4.76
C GLU A 100 -12.12 1.33 4.20
N ASN A 101 -10.95 0.81 4.59
CA ASN A 101 -9.63 1.33 4.16
C ASN A 101 -9.05 0.54 2.98
N GLN A 102 -9.86 -0.28 2.29
CA GLN A 102 -9.34 -1.13 1.23
C GLN A 102 -9.20 -0.38 -0.08
N ILE A 103 -7.96 -0.38 -0.57
CA ILE A 103 -7.64 -0.12 -1.98
C ILE A 103 -7.39 -1.47 -2.64
N PRO A 104 -7.98 -1.74 -3.82
CA PRO A 104 -7.66 -2.95 -4.56
C PRO A 104 -6.16 -3.07 -4.81
N PHE A 105 -5.57 -4.23 -4.53
CA PHE A 105 -4.14 -4.45 -4.56
C PHE A 105 -3.51 -4.11 -5.92
N PHE A 106 -4.22 -4.39 -7.02
CA PHE A 106 -3.75 -4.05 -8.37
C PHE A 106 -3.52 -2.54 -8.58
N VAL A 107 -4.22 -1.67 -7.84
CA VAL A 107 -4.00 -0.21 -7.85
C VAL A 107 -2.66 0.11 -7.20
N LEU A 108 -2.37 -0.52 -6.06
CA LEU A 108 -1.07 -0.39 -5.39
C LEU A 108 0.05 -0.89 -6.31
N GLU A 109 -0.14 -2.02 -6.99
CA GLU A 109 0.82 -2.51 -7.99
C GLU A 109 1.03 -1.50 -9.11
N GLN A 110 -0.04 -0.92 -9.65
CA GLN A 110 0.06 0.06 -10.73
C GLN A 110 0.85 1.30 -10.30
N ILE A 111 0.60 1.83 -9.09
CA ILE A 111 1.37 2.94 -8.53
C ILE A 111 2.82 2.52 -8.30
N PHE A 112 3.07 1.34 -7.73
CA PHE A 112 4.41 0.82 -7.42
C PHE A 112 5.33 0.75 -8.64
N HIS A 113 4.79 0.43 -9.82
CA HIS A 113 5.56 0.41 -11.07
C HIS A 113 5.95 1.80 -11.59
N LEU A 114 5.27 2.86 -11.15
CA LEU A 114 5.43 4.23 -11.64
C LEU A 114 6.26 5.11 -10.71
N VAL A 115 6.15 4.87 -9.40
CA VAL A 115 6.83 5.66 -8.36
C VAL A 115 8.31 5.26 -8.21
N PRO A 116 9.16 6.14 -7.67
CA PRO A 116 10.58 5.86 -7.59
C PRO A 116 10.91 4.90 -6.45
N ILE A 117 11.03 3.61 -6.79
CA ILE A 117 11.44 2.57 -5.85
C ILE A 117 12.96 2.66 -5.57
N PRO A 118 13.37 2.66 -4.29
CA PRO A 118 14.79 2.66 -3.90
C PRO A 118 15.52 1.46 -4.48
N LYS A 119 16.76 1.66 -4.96
CA LYS A 119 17.60 0.57 -5.51
C LYS A 119 17.88 -0.55 -4.49
N GLN A 120 17.79 -0.26 -3.20
CA GLN A 120 17.94 -1.23 -2.13
C GLN A 120 16.75 -2.19 -2.05
N CYS A 121 15.58 -1.80 -2.56
CA CYS A 121 14.42 -2.68 -2.64
C CYS A 121 14.62 -3.65 -3.82
N GLN A 122 14.73 -4.94 -3.50
CA GLN A 122 14.91 -6.02 -4.47
C GLN A 122 13.75 -7.04 -4.41
N ILE A 123 12.70 -6.69 -3.67
CA ILE A 123 11.52 -7.52 -3.45
C ILE A 123 10.29 -6.81 -4.01
N SER A 124 9.28 -7.59 -4.34
CA SER A 124 8.00 -7.14 -4.87
C SER A 124 7.17 -6.38 -3.83
N LEU A 125 6.15 -5.65 -4.30
CA LEU A 125 5.15 -5.03 -3.43
C LEU A 125 4.45 -6.06 -2.54
N PHE A 126 4.18 -7.25 -3.06
CA PHE A 126 3.57 -8.34 -2.31
C PHE A 126 4.46 -8.83 -1.17
N GLU A 127 5.76 -9.02 -1.43
CA GLU A 127 6.73 -9.39 -0.39
C GLU A 127 6.90 -8.29 0.67
N LEU A 128 6.86 -7.01 0.25
CA LEU A 128 6.85 -5.86 1.15
C LEU A 128 5.61 -5.87 2.07
N ALA A 129 4.42 -6.13 1.50
CA ALA A 129 3.18 -6.26 2.25
C ALA A 129 3.24 -7.45 3.23
N LEU A 130 3.73 -8.63 2.79
CA LEU A 130 3.93 -9.78 3.66
C LEU A 130 4.90 -9.47 4.80
N CYS A 131 6.02 -8.79 4.53
CA CYS A 131 6.95 -8.35 5.56
C CYS A 131 6.25 -7.48 6.61
N PHE A 132 5.42 -6.53 6.14
CA PHE A 132 4.67 -5.64 7.03
C PHE A 132 3.65 -6.41 7.86
N PHE A 133 2.82 -7.26 7.26
CA PHE A 133 1.73 -7.97 7.93
C PHE A 133 2.14 -9.27 8.64
N ARG A 134 3.41 -9.70 8.54
CA ARG A 134 3.89 -10.99 9.08
C ARG A 134 3.45 -11.31 10.50
N LYS A 135 3.40 -10.30 11.39
CA LYS A 135 3.00 -10.50 12.80
C LYS A 135 1.49 -10.72 13.00
N LEU A 136 0.64 -10.43 12.01
CA LEU A 136 -0.77 -10.81 12.04
C LEU A 136 -0.99 -12.26 11.62
N ILE A 137 -0.04 -12.84 10.87
CA ILE A 137 -0.17 -14.17 10.27
C ILE A 137 0.16 -15.25 11.31
N PRO A 138 -0.83 -16.02 11.81
CA PRO A 138 -0.56 -17.17 12.66
C PRO A 138 0.01 -18.31 11.81
N GLY A 139 0.99 -19.05 12.35
CA GLY A 139 1.52 -20.27 11.71
C GLY A 139 2.94 -20.15 11.15
N ASP A 140 3.42 -21.23 10.56
CA ASP A 140 4.77 -21.33 10.01
C ASP A 140 4.87 -20.61 8.65
N HIS A 141 5.59 -19.49 8.65
CA HIS A 141 5.83 -18.65 7.47
C HIS A 141 6.62 -19.37 6.35
N SER A 142 7.18 -20.55 6.61
CA SER A 142 7.89 -21.35 5.60
C SER A 142 6.97 -21.91 4.50
N GLN A 143 5.65 -21.91 4.70
CA GLN A 143 4.67 -22.48 3.76
C GLN A 143 4.03 -21.45 2.83
N PHE A 144 4.37 -20.17 2.95
CA PHE A 144 3.84 -19.12 2.07
C PHE A 144 4.45 -19.22 0.67
N ASN A 145 3.73 -19.89 -0.24
CA ASN A 145 4.11 -19.93 -1.64
C ASN A 145 3.65 -18.66 -2.36
N ILE A 146 4.56 -17.69 -2.48
CA ILE A 146 4.32 -16.37 -3.09
C ILE A 146 3.72 -16.51 -4.49
N ASP A 147 4.19 -17.47 -5.29
CA ASP A 147 3.73 -17.67 -6.67
C ASP A 147 2.26 -18.10 -6.76
N ILE A 148 1.72 -18.67 -5.69
CA ILE A 148 0.31 -19.09 -5.60
C ILE A 148 -0.57 -17.96 -5.04
N PHE A 149 -0.10 -17.26 -4.01
CA PHE A 149 -0.92 -16.29 -3.29
C PHE A 149 -0.94 -14.90 -3.91
N ALA A 150 0.17 -14.45 -4.51
CA ALA A 150 0.23 -13.12 -5.12
C ALA A 150 -0.84 -12.94 -6.23
N PRO A 151 -1.04 -13.90 -7.17
CA PRO A 151 -2.06 -13.75 -8.21
C PRO A 151 -3.51 -13.74 -7.70
N GLN A 152 -3.75 -14.22 -6.47
CA GLN A 152 -5.09 -14.33 -5.87
C GLN A 152 -5.42 -13.15 -4.94
N THR A 153 -4.45 -12.28 -4.66
CA THR A 153 -4.60 -11.18 -3.72
C THR A 153 -5.26 -9.99 -4.41
N HIS A 154 -6.47 -9.66 -4.00
CA HIS A 154 -7.26 -8.55 -4.52
C HIS A 154 -7.24 -7.35 -3.58
N HIS A 155 -7.00 -7.56 -2.29
CA HIS A 155 -7.03 -6.56 -1.23
C HIS A 155 -5.96 -6.83 -0.18
N LEU A 156 -5.54 -5.80 0.58
CA LEU A 156 -4.62 -6.00 1.71
C LEU A 156 -5.27 -6.86 2.80
N LEU A 157 -6.60 -6.78 2.95
CA LEU A 157 -7.34 -7.65 3.85
C LEU A 157 -7.15 -9.14 3.52
N ASP A 158 -6.92 -9.53 2.26
CA ASP A 158 -6.76 -10.94 1.90
C ASP A 158 -5.52 -11.52 2.58
N LEU A 159 -4.46 -10.72 2.73
CA LEU A 159 -3.27 -11.06 3.52
C LEU A 159 -3.58 -11.19 5.01
N GLY A 160 -4.57 -10.44 5.51
CA GLY A 160 -5.10 -10.54 6.86
C GLY A 160 -6.14 -11.66 7.07
N ILE A 161 -6.77 -12.18 6.01
CA ILE A 161 -7.77 -13.27 6.06
C ILE A 161 -7.17 -14.65 5.78
N LEU A 162 -5.98 -14.74 5.18
CA LEU A 162 -5.15 -15.96 5.26
C LEU A 162 -4.99 -16.46 6.72
N ASN A 163 -5.29 -15.62 7.71
CA ASN A 163 -5.37 -15.90 9.14
C ASN A 163 -6.56 -16.75 9.60
N ILE A 164 -7.63 -16.93 8.80
CA ILE A 164 -8.87 -17.61 9.25
C ILE A 164 -9.04 -18.98 8.57
N CYS A 165 -8.57 -19.15 7.34
CA CYS A 165 -8.82 -20.36 6.55
C CYS A 165 -7.73 -21.45 6.62
N CYS A 166 -6.65 -21.22 7.37
CA CYS A 166 -5.57 -22.21 7.60
C CYS A 166 -5.46 -22.64 9.08
N GLY A 167 -6.57 -22.59 9.84
CA GLY A 167 -6.70 -23.12 11.20
C GLY A 167 -7.49 -24.43 11.23
#